data_AF-A0A6J2Y0X3-F1
#
_entry.id   AF-A0A6J2Y0X3-F1
#
_cell.length_a   1.000
_cell.length_b   1.000
_cell.length_c   1.000
_cell.angle_alpha   90.00
_cell.angle_beta   90.00
_cell.angle_gamma   90.00
#
_symmetry.space_group_name_H-M   'P 1'
#
loop_
_entity.id
_entity.type
_entity.pdbx_description
1 polymer ?
#
loop_
_entity_poly.entity_id
_entity_poly.type
_entity_poly.pdbx_seq_one_letter_code
_entity_poly.pdbx_strand_id
1 'polypeptide(L)'
;MPQGVKIICYADDLAVLTTAETSEGMIRKTEEALYYIYLWMNQNQLEVAPEKTTAILLNRKTKIGGIQFKVGGKYVKPTKYSEIPRNNTRYWANLQSTCKRCLRKSKQNCQSYMWTTSEPKRTVLKKKKSSCGINAKYNSIRRSCMGRGTKIPTDEKYIAFQQRKMALRICSAYHTISTDAVLVIAGLIPLHLAAEEKRELYVKAEINDEVKNYQRRGTYQKWQEEWDTSDKRRWTRKLIHNVEDWTSRKHGDVDYYITQFLSGHGVFMDFLHRIKKIRNGNCMYCDEIDDAEHTLFCCPRWENGRSALLSDVGMLTSDTLIMKMTKTSEIWGKVEAFMKEIIIEIGKDEKARNPKKK
;
A
#
# COMPACT_ATOMS: atom_id res chain seq x y z
N MET A 1 35.16 6.31 -27.93
CA MET A 1 33.99 5.42 -27.73
C MET A 1 32.98 5.65 -28.84
N PRO A 2 32.30 4.61 -29.37
CA PRO A 2 31.33 4.73 -30.46
C PRO A 2 30.08 5.55 -30.07
N GLN A 3 29.46 6.22 -31.05
CA GLN A 3 28.23 6.99 -30.81
C GLN A 3 27.06 6.08 -30.38
N GLY A 4 26.45 6.40 -29.24
CA GLY A 4 25.35 5.61 -28.66
C GLY A 4 25.80 4.54 -27.67
N VAL A 5 27.07 4.54 -27.26
CA VAL A 5 27.60 3.73 -26.15
C VAL A 5 27.76 4.60 -24.91
N LYS A 6 27.28 4.14 -23.75
CA LYS A 6 27.54 4.73 -22.43
C LYS A 6 28.24 3.71 -21.55
N ILE A 7 29.20 4.18 -20.78
CA ILE A 7 29.96 3.36 -19.83
C ILE A 7 29.66 3.86 -18.42
N ILE A 8 29.38 2.94 -17.52
CA ILE A 8 29.16 3.20 -16.10
C ILE A 8 30.10 2.28 -15.33
N CYS A 9 30.95 2.84 -14.49
CA CYS A 9 31.87 2.09 -13.65
C CYS A 9 31.50 2.31 -12.17
N TYR A 10 31.59 1.26 -11.36
CA TYR A 10 31.48 1.36 -9.91
C TYR A 10 32.43 0.35 -9.26
N ALA A 11 33.46 0.83 -8.57
CA ALA A 11 34.52 -0.01 -8.00
C ALA A 11 35.12 -0.99 -9.05
N ASP A 12 34.94 -2.29 -8.85
CA ASP A 12 35.38 -3.38 -9.74
C ASP A 12 34.36 -3.73 -10.85
N ASP A 13 33.14 -3.18 -10.78
CA ASP A 13 32.08 -3.44 -11.75
C ASP A 13 32.08 -2.43 -12.91
N LEU A 14 32.01 -2.96 -14.13
CA LEU A 14 31.92 -2.20 -15.38
C LEU A 14 30.64 -2.56 -16.14
N ALA A 15 29.80 -1.56 -16.43
CA ALA A 15 28.61 -1.70 -17.24
C ALA A 15 28.70 -0.91 -18.55
N VAL A 16 28.52 -1.60 -19.67
CA VAL A 16 28.50 -1.01 -21.02
C VAL A 16 27.08 -1.05 -21.57
N LEU A 17 26.52 0.11 -21.87
CA LEU A 17 25.19 0.27 -22.43
C LEU A 17 25.28 0.73 -23.89
N THR A 18 24.91 -0.14 -24.82
CA THR A 18 24.91 0.15 -26.26
C THR A 18 23.49 0.36 -26.79
N THR A 19 23.32 1.38 -27.63
CA THR A 19 22.08 1.65 -28.36
C THR A 19 22.29 1.56 -29.88
N ALA A 20 21.43 0.80 -30.56
CA ALA A 20 21.44 0.64 -32.01
C ALA A 20 20.03 0.31 -32.54
N GLU A 21 19.80 0.61 -33.82
CA GLU A 21 18.52 0.36 -34.49
C GLU A 21 18.43 -1.07 -35.07
N THR A 22 19.58 -1.67 -35.40
CA THR A 22 19.70 -3.03 -35.94
C THR A 22 20.50 -3.94 -34.99
N SER A 23 20.26 -5.25 -35.06
CA SER A 23 21.00 -6.24 -34.28
C SER A 23 22.49 -6.27 -34.63
N GLU A 24 22.82 -6.17 -35.91
CA GLU A 24 24.21 -6.08 -36.39
C GLU A 24 24.90 -4.80 -35.91
N GLY A 25 24.20 -3.66 -35.96
CA GLY A 25 24.70 -2.41 -35.42
C GLY A 25 24.93 -2.46 -33.91
N MET A 26 24.09 -3.21 -33.17
CA MET A 26 24.26 -3.42 -31.74
C MET A 26 25.52 -4.25 -31.44
N ILE A 27 25.71 -5.37 -32.16
CA ILE A 27 26.88 -6.25 -32.00
C ILE A 27 28.14 -5.45 -32.31
N ARG A 28 28.21 -4.83 -33.50
CA ARG A 28 29.39 -4.07 -33.94
C ARG A 28 29.77 -2.98 -32.94
N LYS A 29 28.82 -2.14 -32.51
CA LYS A 29 29.10 -1.06 -31.54
C LYS A 29 29.52 -1.60 -30.18
N THR A 30 28.96 -2.73 -29.75
CA THR A 30 29.30 -3.33 -28.45
C THR A 30 30.69 -3.95 -28.50
N GLU A 31 31.03 -4.68 -29.57
CA GLU A 31 32.37 -5.25 -29.74
C GLU A 31 33.45 -4.17 -29.89
N GLU A 32 33.15 -3.10 -30.62
CA GLU A 32 34.04 -1.95 -30.75
C GLU A 32 34.28 -1.27 -29.39
N ALA A 33 33.23 -1.09 -28.58
CA ALA A 33 33.36 -0.54 -27.23
C ALA A 33 34.16 -1.47 -26.30
N LEU A 34 33.88 -2.78 -26.34
CA LEU A 34 34.60 -3.78 -25.56
C LEU A 34 36.08 -3.87 -25.96
N TYR A 35 36.40 -3.68 -27.24
CA TYR A 35 37.78 -3.63 -27.72
C TYR A 35 38.54 -2.44 -27.11
N TYR A 36 37.95 -1.25 -27.10
CA TYR A 36 38.58 -0.08 -26.46
C TYR A 36 38.76 -0.26 -24.96
N ILE A 37 37.77 -0.87 -24.28
CA ILE A 37 37.87 -1.20 -22.85
C ILE A 37 39.00 -2.19 -22.61
N TYR A 38 39.11 -3.23 -23.45
CA TYR A 38 40.15 -4.25 -23.33
C TYR A 38 41.55 -3.66 -23.51
N LEU A 39 41.75 -2.78 -24.50
CA LEU A 39 43.02 -2.08 -24.69
C LEU A 39 43.40 -1.24 -23.46
N TRP A 40 42.43 -0.49 -22.91
CA TRP A 40 42.67 0.31 -21.71
C TRP A 40 42.98 -0.57 -20.49
N MET A 41 42.27 -1.68 -20.31
CA MET A 41 42.53 -2.60 -19.19
C MET A 41 43.91 -3.23 -19.29
N ASN A 42 44.35 -3.66 -20.47
CA ASN A 42 45.69 -4.21 -20.67
C ASN A 42 46.80 -3.18 -20.39
N GLN A 43 46.60 -1.92 -20.81
CA GLN A 43 47.55 -0.84 -20.50
C GLN A 43 47.67 -0.58 -18.99
N ASN A 44 46.61 -0.86 -18.24
CA ASN A 44 46.55 -0.69 -16.79
C ASN A 44 46.74 -2.00 -16.01
N GLN A 45 47.23 -3.07 -16.66
CA GLN A 45 47.51 -4.38 -16.05
C GLN A 45 46.27 -5.02 -15.37
N LEU A 46 45.07 -4.75 -15.92
CA LEU A 46 43.81 -5.32 -15.48
C LEU A 46 43.32 -6.39 -16.45
N GLU A 47 42.73 -7.47 -15.91
CA GLU A 47 42.14 -8.54 -16.71
C GLU A 47 40.62 -8.57 -16.59
N VAL A 48 39.93 -8.73 -17.73
CA VAL A 48 38.48 -8.98 -17.75
C VAL A 48 38.23 -10.45 -17.45
N ALA A 49 37.39 -10.76 -16.46
CA ALA A 49 36.90 -12.11 -16.22
C ALA A 49 35.68 -12.42 -17.11
N PRO A 50 35.81 -13.17 -18.22
CA PRO A 50 34.68 -13.37 -19.15
C PRO A 50 33.60 -14.26 -18.53
N GLU A 51 33.97 -15.15 -17.60
CA GLU A 51 33.07 -16.03 -16.84
C GLU A 51 32.04 -15.26 -15.99
N LYS A 52 32.43 -14.07 -15.49
CA LYS A 52 31.57 -13.21 -14.67
C LYS A 52 30.78 -12.20 -15.50
N THR A 53 31.12 -12.05 -16.79
CA THR A 53 30.51 -11.05 -17.66
C THR A 53 29.09 -11.49 -18.03
N THR A 54 28.10 -10.70 -17.62
CA THR A 54 26.69 -10.99 -17.93
C THR A 54 26.11 -10.00 -18.93
N ALA A 55 25.31 -10.52 -19.85
CA ALA A 55 24.71 -9.79 -20.94
C ALA A 55 23.20 -9.72 -20.80
N ILE A 56 22.61 -8.52 -20.88
CA ILE A 56 21.16 -8.32 -20.83
C ILE A 56 20.72 -7.60 -22.10
N LEU A 57 19.83 -8.23 -22.87
CA LEU A 57 19.24 -7.62 -24.06
C LEU A 57 17.95 -6.89 -23.71
N LEU A 58 17.91 -5.58 -23.98
CA LEU A 58 16.73 -4.74 -23.84
C LEU A 58 16.15 -4.47 -25.23
N ASN A 59 14.97 -5.02 -25.55
CA ASN A 59 14.37 -4.88 -26.88
C ASN A 59 12.87 -4.56 -26.83
N ARG A 60 12.33 -4.01 -27.93
CA ARG A 60 10.92 -3.65 -28.14
C ARG A 60 10.07 -4.78 -28.78
N LYS A 61 10.68 -5.89 -29.23
CA LYS A 61 10.01 -7.07 -29.83
C LYS A 61 10.49 -8.38 -29.17
N THR A 62 9.70 -9.46 -29.31
CA THR A 62 10.02 -10.83 -28.85
C THR A 62 11.36 -11.32 -29.39
N LYS A 63 12.07 -12.15 -28.60
CA LYS A 63 13.41 -12.73 -28.81
C LYS A 63 13.99 -12.54 -30.22
N ILE A 64 14.97 -11.63 -30.35
CA ILE A 64 15.88 -11.65 -31.50
C ILE A 64 16.89 -12.77 -31.22
N GLY A 65 16.88 -13.81 -32.04
CA GLY A 65 17.86 -14.89 -31.98
C GLY A 65 19.22 -14.44 -32.53
N GLY A 66 20.30 -15.11 -32.11
CA GLY A 66 21.61 -14.96 -32.74
C GLY A 66 22.49 -13.81 -32.22
N ILE A 67 22.05 -13.02 -31.23
CA ILE A 67 22.90 -11.98 -30.65
C ILE A 67 23.95 -12.63 -29.73
N GLN A 68 25.21 -12.54 -30.15
CA GLN A 68 26.39 -12.95 -29.40
C GLN A 68 27.47 -11.89 -29.63
N PHE A 69 28.31 -11.65 -28.62
CA PHE A 69 29.41 -10.72 -28.75
C PHE A 69 30.66 -11.30 -28.10
N LYS A 70 31.82 -10.93 -28.64
CA LYS A 70 33.12 -11.45 -28.20
C LYS A 70 33.69 -10.60 -27.06
N VAL A 71 33.96 -11.23 -25.91
CA VAL A 71 34.63 -10.63 -24.74
C VAL A 71 35.85 -11.48 -24.40
N GLY A 72 37.06 -10.93 -24.52
CA GLY A 72 38.30 -11.64 -24.15
C GLY A 72 38.47 -13.00 -24.85
N GLY A 73 38.04 -13.12 -26.11
CA GLY A 73 38.11 -14.37 -26.87
C GLY A 73 36.94 -15.33 -26.67
N LYS A 74 36.06 -15.13 -25.69
CA LYS A 74 34.86 -15.95 -25.43
C LYS A 74 33.59 -15.27 -25.96
N TYR A 75 32.64 -16.07 -26.45
CA TYR A 75 31.33 -15.57 -26.87
C TYR A 75 30.36 -15.52 -25.69
N VAL A 76 29.83 -14.33 -25.41
CA VAL A 76 28.83 -14.13 -24.36
C VAL A 76 27.45 -14.01 -25.02
N LYS A 77 26.51 -14.85 -24.58
CA LYS A 77 25.10 -14.79 -25.01
C LYS A 77 24.26 -14.03 -23.97
N PRO A 78 23.29 -13.20 -24.39
CA PRO A 78 22.34 -12.59 -23.46
C PRO A 78 21.59 -13.63 -22.63
N THR A 79 21.78 -13.62 -21.31
CA THR A 79 21.12 -14.55 -20.38
C THR A 79 19.70 -14.11 -20.03
N LYS A 80 19.40 -12.81 -20.14
CA LYS A 80 18.07 -12.24 -19.87
C LYS A 80 17.61 -11.35 -21.02
N TYR A 81 16.33 -11.54 -21.39
CA TYR A 81 15.61 -10.71 -22.34
C TYR A 81 14.58 -9.88 -21.56
N SER A 82 14.63 -8.56 -21.70
CA SER A 82 13.61 -7.67 -21.11
C SER A 82 12.91 -6.90 -22.23
N GLU A 83 11.60 -7.13 -22.36
CA GLU A 83 10.75 -6.40 -23.30
C GLU A 83 10.41 -5.02 -22.73
N ILE A 84 10.64 -3.96 -23.50
CA ILE A 84 10.13 -2.62 -23.23
C ILE A 84 8.72 -2.55 -23.85
N PRO A 85 7.62 -2.47 -23.06
CA PRO A 85 6.27 -2.60 -23.59
C PRO A 85 5.90 -1.48 -24.57
N ARG A 86 5.25 -1.85 -25.70
CA ARG A 86 4.84 -0.93 -26.78
C ARG A 86 3.44 -0.33 -26.57
N ASN A 87 2.52 -1.05 -25.91
CA ASN A 87 1.10 -0.68 -25.81
C ASN A 87 0.54 -0.88 -24.39
N ASN A 88 -0.42 -0.01 -24.02
CA ASN A 88 -1.14 0.00 -22.73
C ASN A 88 -1.75 -1.39 -22.36
N THR A 89 -2.13 -2.23 -23.33
CA THR A 89 -2.81 -3.52 -23.11
C THR A 89 -1.99 -4.60 -22.39
N ARG A 90 -0.69 -4.77 -22.67
CA ARG A 90 0.16 -5.71 -21.89
C ARG A 90 0.57 -5.14 -20.53
N TYR A 91 0.63 -3.81 -20.42
CA TYR A 91 0.75 -3.11 -19.15
C TYR A 91 -0.45 -3.40 -18.24
N TRP A 92 -1.67 -3.37 -18.79
CA TRP A 92 -2.89 -3.76 -18.08
C TRP A 92 -2.82 -5.19 -17.56
N ALA A 93 -2.40 -6.14 -18.39
CA ALA A 93 -2.25 -7.53 -17.96
C ALA A 93 -1.23 -7.67 -16.81
N ASN A 94 -0.13 -6.91 -16.83
CA ASN A 94 0.90 -6.92 -15.78
C ASN A 94 0.45 -6.22 -14.49
N LEU A 95 -0.24 -5.08 -14.59
CA LEU A 95 -0.83 -4.38 -13.45
C LEU A 95 -1.92 -5.24 -12.80
N GLN A 96 -2.85 -5.77 -13.59
CA GLN A 96 -3.91 -6.63 -13.11
C GLN A 96 -3.35 -7.90 -12.46
N SER A 97 -2.34 -8.55 -13.06
CA SER A 97 -1.72 -9.74 -12.46
C SER A 97 -0.95 -9.40 -11.17
N THR A 98 -0.32 -8.23 -11.08
CA THR A 98 0.34 -7.76 -9.86
C THR A 98 -0.66 -7.45 -8.76
N CYS A 99 -1.73 -6.69 -9.06
CA CYS A 99 -2.84 -6.46 -8.13
C CYS A 99 -3.48 -7.79 -7.68
N LYS A 100 -3.75 -8.72 -8.60
CA LYS A 100 -4.27 -10.06 -8.29
C LYS A 100 -3.32 -10.83 -7.37
N ARG A 101 -2.01 -10.76 -7.60
CA ARG A 101 -1.01 -11.43 -6.74
C ARG A 101 -0.94 -10.81 -5.35
N CYS A 102 -0.98 -9.48 -5.24
CA CYS A 102 -1.04 -8.76 -3.97
C CYS A 102 -2.33 -9.09 -3.21
N LEU A 103 -3.47 -9.12 -3.91
CA LEU A 103 -4.76 -9.50 -3.36
C LEU A 103 -4.77 -10.96 -2.90
N ARG A 104 -4.15 -11.87 -3.65
CA ARG A 104 -4.00 -13.28 -3.26
C ARG A 104 -3.15 -13.42 -2.00
N LYS A 105 -2.03 -12.70 -1.91
CA LYS A 105 -1.18 -12.69 -0.70
C LYS A 105 -1.92 -12.10 0.49
N SER A 106 -2.63 -10.98 0.31
CA SER A 106 -3.51 -10.42 1.34
C SER A 106 -4.58 -11.43 1.76
N LYS A 107 -5.23 -12.11 0.81
CA LYS A 107 -6.22 -13.16 1.09
C LYS A 107 -5.59 -14.32 1.86
N GLN A 108 -4.44 -14.84 1.46
CA GLN A 108 -3.74 -15.91 2.19
C GLN A 108 -3.34 -15.48 3.61
N ASN A 109 -2.93 -14.22 3.78
CA ASN A 109 -2.52 -13.69 5.07
C ASN A 109 -3.70 -13.37 5.99
N CYS A 110 -4.86 -13.00 5.42
CA CYS A 110 -6.07 -12.60 6.16
C CYS A 110 -7.10 -13.74 6.25
N GLN A 111 -7.02 -14.81 5.43
CA GLN A 111 -7.92 -15.98 5.46
C GLN A 111 -7.88 -16.69 6.81
N SER A 112 -6.77 -16.59 7.54
CA SER A 112 -6.64 -17.15 8.89
C SER A 112 -7.43 -16.39 9.96
N TYR A 113 -8.08 -15.26 9.63
CA TYR A 113 -8.65 -14.33 10.62
C TYR A 113 -10.10 -13.94 10.39
N MET A 114 -10.70 -14.31 9.25
CA MET A 114 -12.01 -13.78 8.90
C MET A 114 -13.18 -14.40 9.69
N TRP A 115 -12.99 -15.49 10.46
CA TRP A 115 -14.12 -16.19 11.12
C TRP A 115 -13.79 -16.92 12.44
N THR A 116 -12.68 -16.62 13.11
CA THR A 116 -12.36 -17.30 14.39
C THR A 116 -11.99 -16.30 15.48
N THR A 117 -12.75 -16.37 16.56
CA THR A 117 -12.72 -15.60 17.82
C THR A 117 -11.45 -15.79 18.66
N SER A 118 -10.33 -16.21 18.08
CA SER A 118 -9.11 -16.55 18.83
C SER A 118 -7.93 -15.65 18.49
N GLU A 119 -7.59 -14.78 19.46
CA GLU A 119 -6.28 -14.19 19.70
C GLU A 119 -5.27 -15.35 19.80
N PRO A 120 -4.27 -15.56 18.91
CA PRO A 120 -3.13 -14.65 18.77
C PRO A 120 -2.30 -14.82 17.45
N LYS A 121 -2.44 -13.95 16.44
CA LYS A 121 -1.45 -13.91 15.33
C LYS A 121 -1.12 -12.47 14.81
N ARG A 122 -1.52 -11.44 15.58
CA ARG A 122 -1.49 -10.01 15.21
C ARG A 122 -0.09 -9.45 14.88
N THR A 123 0.97 -9.95 15.51
CA THR A 123 2.37 -9.47 15.32
C THR A 123 2.89 -9.64 13.88
N VAL A 124 2.29 -10.53 13.09
CA VAL A 124 2.69 -10.81 11.70
C VAL A 124 2.16 -9.75 10.70
N LEU A 125 1.13 -8.97 11.07
CA LEU A 125 0.62 -7.87 10.23
C LEU A 125 1.57 -6.66 10.21
N LYS A 126 2.27 -6.37 11.31
CA LYS A 126 3.31 -5.32 11.39
C LYS A 126 4.44 -5.53 10.37
N LYS A 127 4.92 -6.79 10.21
CA LYS A 127 5.91 -7.15 9.17
C LYS A 127 5.31 -7.22 7.74
N LYS A 128 3.98 -7.16 7.58
CA LYS A 128 3.28 -7.32 6.29
C LYS A 128 2.68 -6.04 5.72
N LYS A 129 2.54 -4.94 6.47
CA LYS A 129 2.35 -3.59 5.90
C LYS A 129 3.51 -3.22 4.95
N SER A 130 4.73 -3.64 5.29
CA SER A 130 5.94 -3.54 4.46
C SER A 130 6.12 -4.68 3.44
N SER A 131 5.65 -5.90 3.73
CA SER A 131 5.74 -7.07 2.81
C SER A 131 4.60 -7.18 1.76
N CYS A 132 3.50 -6.43 1.94
CA CYS A 132 2.67 -6.04 0.80
C CYS A 132 3.49 -5.06 -0.05
N GLY A 133 4.42 -5.59 -0.83
CA GLY A 133 5.26 -4.90 -1.81
C GLY A 133 4.44 -4.30 -2.96
N ILE A 134 3.37 -3.60 -2.63
CA ILE A 134 2.53 -2.81 -3.53
C ILE A 134 3.33 -1.56 -3.93
N ASN A 135 4.02 -0.92 -2.97
CA ASN A 135 4.94 0.19 -3.25
C ASN A 135 6.21 -0.27 -4.00
N ALA A 136 6.74 -1.45 -3.67
CA ALA A 136 7.98 -1.96 -4.29
C ALA A 136 7.77 -2.55 -5.70
N LYS A 137 6.54 -2.95 -6.07
CA LYS A 137 6.21 -3.48 -7.41
C LYS A 137 5.44 -2.51 -8.31
N TYR A 138 5.29 -1.25 -7.89
CA TYR A 138 4.95 -0.15 -8.79
C TYR A 138 6.13 0.29 -9.67
N ASN A 139 7.34 -0.20 -9.38
CA ASN A 139 8.54 -0.03 -10.20
C ASN A 139 8.36 -0.45 -11.69
N SER A 140 7.44 -1.38 -12.00
CA SER A 140 7.13 -1.73 -13.40
C SER A 140 6.02 -0.87 -14.02
N ILE A 141 5.25 -0.14 -13.20
CA ILE A 141 4.04 0.58 -13.63
C ILE A 141 4.43 1.95 -14.24
N ARG A 142 5.59 2.49 -13.90
CA ARG A 142 6.02 3.82 -14.38
C ARG A 142 6.97 3.84 -15.58
N ARG A 143 7.78 2.80 -15.81
CA ARG A 143 8.76 2.79 -16.92
C ARG A 143 8.11 2.86 -18.32
N SER A 144 6.82 2.60 -18.45
CA SER A 144 6.07 2.65 -19.72
C SER A 144 5.27 3.94 -19.95
N CYS A 145 5.07 4.78 -18.92
CA CYS A 145 4.29 6.02 -19.03
C CYS A 145 5.15 7.25 -19.40
N MET A 146 6.44 7.07 -19.67
CA MET A 146 7.36 8.14 -20.08
C MET A 146 7.29 8.47 -21.59
N GLY A 147 6.22 8.02 -22.27
CA GLY A 147 5.92 8.40 -23.65
C GLY A 147 4.64 9.24 -23.71
N ARG A 148 4.78 10.55 -23.53
CA ARG A 148 3.76 11.60 -23.75
C ARG A 148 2.57 11.64 -22.77
N GLY A 149 2.60 12.64 -21.89
CA GLY A 149 1.50 13.60 -21.63
C GLY A 149 0.05 13.13 -21.42
N THR A 150 -0.23 11.84 -21.27
CA THR A 150 -1.60 11.34 -21.17
C THR A 150 -1.96 11.16 -19.69
N LYS A 151 -2.82 12.05 -19.18
CA LYS A 151 -3.68 11.70 -18.04
C LYS A 151 -4.48 10.48 -18.49
N ILE A 152 -4.39 9.36 -17.78
CA ILE A 152 -5.26 8.22 -18.05
C ILE A 152 -6.37 8.21 -16.98
N PRO A 153 -7.51 8.90 -17.24
CA PRO A 153 -8.59 9.06 -16.26
C PRO A 153 -9.36 7.76 -15.97
N THR A 154 -9.17 6.70 -16.77
CA THR A 154 -9.93 5.44 -16.65
C THR A 154 -9.33 4.44 -15.64
N ASP A 155 -8.17 4.77 -15.06
CA ASP A 155 -7.29 3.79 -14.39
C ASP A 155 -7.32 3.86 -12.87
N GLU A 156 -7.54 5.06 -12.35
CA GLU A 156 -7.55 5.38 -10.93
C GLU A 156 -8.67 4.61 -10.20
N LYS A 157 -9.85 4.48 -10.83
CA LYS A 157 -10.99 3.74 -10.29
C LYS A 157 -10.69 2.25 -10.10
N TYR A 158 -10.01 1.60 -11.05
CA TYR A 158 -9.65 0.19 -10.92
C TYR A 158 -8.61 -0.03 -9.83
N ILE A 159 -7.58 0.82 -9.78
CA ILE A 159 -6.53 0.75 -8.77
C ILE A 159 -7.12 0.98 -7.37
N ALA A 160 -7.93 2.03 -7.21
CA ALA A 160 -8.64 2.33 -5.98
C ALA A 160 -9.55 1.17 -5.56
N PHE A 161 -10.25 0.52 -6.50
CA PHE A 161 -11.08 -0.65 -6.22
C PHE A 161 -10.26 -1.86 -5.71
N GLN A 162 -9.09 -2.13 -6.29
CA GLN A 162 -8.23 -3.21 -5.80
C GLN A 162 -7.62 -2.89 -4.44
N GLN A 163 -7.13 -1.66 -4.26
CA GLN A 163 -6.58 -1.19 -2.99
C GLN A 163 -7.62 -1.25 -1.88
N ARG A 164 -8.85 -0.82 -2.17
CA ARG A 164 -10.01 -0.94 -1.29
C ARG A 164 -10.21 -2.36 -0.77
N LYS A 165 -10.18 -3.37 -1.67
CA LYS A 165 -10.34 -4.77 -1.26
C LYS A 165 -9.23 -5.25 -0.32
N MET A 166 -8.04 -4.65 -0.39
CA MET A 166 -6.94 -4.96 0.52
C MET A 166 -7.15 -4.27 1.86
N ALA A 167 -7.49 -2.98 1.84
CA ALA A 167 -7.78 -2.18 3.01
C ALA A 167 -8.91 -2.79 3.86
N LEU A 168 -10.02 -3.19 3.21
CA LEU A 168 -11.15 -3.86 3.87
C LEU A 168 -10.70 -5.12 4.64
N ARG A 169 -9.73 -5.88 4.12
CA ARG A 169 -9.23 -7.09 4.80
C ARG A 169 -8.25 -6.79 5.92
N ILE A 170 -7.45 -5.74 5.78
CA ILE A 170 -6.49 -5.33 6.82
C ILE A 170 -7.24 -4.93 8.09
N CYS A 171 -8.37 -4.23 7.92
CA CYS A 171 -9.19 -3.73 9.02
C CYS A 171 -10.35 -4.66 9.40
N SER A 172 -10.56 -5.77 8.69
CA SER A 172 -11.79 -6.57 8.81
C SER A 172 -13.07 -5.71 8.69
N ALA A 173 -13.04 -4.75 7.77
CA ALA A 173 -14.08 -3.75 7.55
C ALA A 173 -15.26 -4.28 6.71
N TYR A 174 -16.46 -3.76 6.99
CA TYR A 174 -17.64 -3.98 6.15
C TYR A 174 -17.45 -3.41 4.74
N HIS A 175 -17.97 -4.12 3.73
CA HIS A 175 -17.87 -3.72 2.32
C HIS A 175 -18.59 -2.40 1.99
N THR A 176 -19.45 -1.91 2.88
CA THR A 176 -20.17 -0.64 2.78
C THR A 176 -19.29 0.56 3.17
N ILE A 177 -18.21 0.36 3.93
CA ILE A 177 -17.29 1.43 4.33
C ILE A 177 -16.57 1.90 3.09
N SER A 178 -16.82 3.10 2.62
CA SER A 178 -16.27 3.71 1.40
C SER A 178 -14.73 3.81 1.33
N THR A 179 -14.18 3.99 0.13
CA THR A 179 -12.75 3.77 -0.18
C THR A 179 -11.81 4.62 0.68
N ASP A 180 -11.99 5.93 0.69
CA ASP A 180 -10.98 6.80 1.29
C ASP A 180 -10.97 6.66 2.83
N ALA A 181 -12.11 6.39 3.48
CA ALA A 181 -12.15 6.04 4.91
C ALA A 181 -11.43 4.73 5.20
N VAL A 182 -11.67 3.67 4.42
CA VAL A 182 -11.00 2.39 4.71
C VAL A 182 -9.49 2.49 4.46
N LEU A 183 -9.04 3.33 3.52
CA LEU A 183 -7.62 3.59 3.29
C LEU A 183 -6.99 4.31 4.49
N VAL A 184 -7.65 5.34 5.03
CA VAL A 184 -7.20 6.04 6.24
C VAL A 184 -7.18 5.11 7.44
N ILE A 185 -8.27 4.37 7.71
CA ILE A 185 -8.37 3.42 8.82
C ILE A 185 -7.25 2.36 8.72
N ALA A 186 -7.02 1.79 7.53
CA ALA A 186 -5.95 0.82 7.29
C ALA A 186 -4.53 1.40 7.38
N GLY A 187 -4.41 2.73 7.29
CA GLY A 187 -3.16 3.44 7.17
C GLY A 187 -2.43 3.14 5.86
N LEU A 188 -3.17 3.13 4.76
CA LEU A 188 -2.65 2.91 3.41
C LEU A 188 -2.73 4.20 2.60
N ILE A 189 -1.57 4.76 2.26
CA ILE A 189 -1.49 5.88 1.33
C ILE A 189 -2.20 5.50 0.02
N PRO A 190 -3.12 6.33 -0.50
CA PRO A 190 -3.75 6.11 -1.80
C PRO A 190 -2.71 5.85 -2.89
N LEU A 191 -2.96 4.85 -3.73
CA LEU A 191 -1.93 4.39 -4.66
C LEU A 191 -1.57 5.42 -5.73
N HIS A 192 -2.49 6.32 -6.09
CA HIS A 192 -2.19 7.38 -7.04
C HIS A 192 -1.18 8.38 -6.45
N LEU A 193 -1.32 8.75 -5.17
CA LEU A 193 -0.34 9.59 -4.45
C LEU A 193 1.01 8.88 -4.27
N ALA A 194 0.99 7.60 -3.88
CA ALA A 194 2.23 6.83 -3.76
C ALA A 194 2.96 6.67 -5.11
N ALA A 195 2.22 6.58 -6.21
CA ALA A 195 2.78 6.54 -7.56
C ALA A 195 3.40 7.88 -7.96
N GLU A 196 2.76 8.98 -7.59
CA GLU A 196 3.24 10.33 -7.83
C GLU A 196 4.55 10.61 -7.07
N GLU A 197 4.62 10.27 -5.78
CA GLU A 197 5.85 10.38 -4.96
C GLU A 197 7.03 9.68 -5.65
N LYS A 198 6.80 8.46 -6.14
CA LYS A 198 7.83 7.68 -6.85
C LYS A 198 8.19 8.29 -8.20
N ARG A 199 7.24 8.94 -8.88
CA ARG A 199 7.50 9.69 -10.11
C ARG A 199 8.45 10.84 -9.86
N GLU A 200 8.16 11.62 -8.84
CA GLU A 200 8.93 12.81 -8.47
C GLU A 200 10.34 12.42 -8.02
N LEU A 201 10.49 11.31 -7.27
CA LEU A 201 11.81 10.79 -6.89
C LEU A 201 12.65 10.32 -8.09
N TYR A 202 12.04 9.66 -9.08
CA TYR A 202 12.79 9.10 -10.21
C TYR A 202 13.42 10.15 -11.14
N VAL A 203 12.84 11.35 -11.19
CA VAL A 203 13.38 12.45 -12.03
C VAL A 203 14.48 13.23 -11.32
N LYS A 204 14.75 12.95 -10.04
CA LYS A 204 15.84 13.58 -9.30
C LYS A 204 17.17 12.92 -9.67
N ALA A 205 18.19 13.75 -9.89
CA ALA A 205 19.54 13.30 -10.22
C ALA A 205 20.19 12.53 -9.08
N GLU A 206 19.87 12.90 -7.84
CA GLU A 206 20.36 12.26 -6.62
C GLU A 206 19.21 11.98 -5.66
N ILE A 207 19.17 10.77 -5.10
CA ILE A 207 18.14 10.33 -4.16
C ILE A 207 18.82 10.05 -2.81
N ASN A 208 18.80 11.05 -1.94
CA ASN A 208 19.18 10.91 -0.54
C ASN A 208 17.95 10.85 0.37
N ASP A 209 18.14 10.69 1.67
CA ASP A 209 17.04 10.55 2.63
C ASP A 209 16.27 11.87 2.84
N GLU A 210 16.92 13.02 2.73
CA GLU A 210 16.27 14.33 2.81
C GLU A 210 15.26 14.51 1.68
N VAL A 211 15.65 14.17 0.44
CA VAL A 211 14.78 14.21 -0.73
C VAL A 211 13.61 13.24 -0.56
N LYS A 212 13.85 12.01 -0.07
CA LYS A 212 12.76 11.05 0.21
C LYS A 212 11.77 11.59 1.26
N ASN A 213 12.28 12.17 2.34
CA ASN A 213 11.45 12.73 3.41
C ASN A 213 10.65 13.94 2.93
N TYR A 214 11.26 14.81 2.11
CA TYR A 214 10.54 15.92 1.49
C TYR A 214 9.40 15.44 0.60
N GLN A 215 9.66 14.47 -0.29
CA GLN A 215 8.62 13.91 -1.16
C GLN A 215 7.51 13.22 -0.33
N ARG A 216 7.89 12.48 0.71
CA ARG A 216 6.93 11.83 1.61
C ARG A 216 6.03 12.84 2.33
N ARG A 217 6.56 13.96 2.81
CA ARG A 217 5.77 15.04 3.41
C ARG A 217 4.78 15.64 2.40
N GLY A 218 5.22 15.86 1.16
CA GLY A 218 4.34 16.30 0.07
C GLY A 218 3.20 15.30 -0.21
N THR A 219 3.49 13.99 -0.19
CA THR A 219 2.47 12.94 -0.29
C THR A 219 1.43 13.02 0.83
N TYR A 220 1.87 13.25 2.07
CA TYR A 220 0.96 13.38 3.22
C TYR A 220 0.11 14.65 3.15
N GLN A 221 0.67 15.78 2.71
CA GLN A 221 -0.09 17.01 2.48
C GLN A 221 -1.21 16.81 1.46
N LYS A 222 -0.89 16.24 0.29
CA LYS A 222 -1.90 15.91 -0.74
C LYS A 222 -2.95 14.94 -0.20
N TRP A 223 -2.55 13.93 0.58
CA TRP A 223 -3.49 12.98 1.17
C TRP A 223 -4.40 13.64 2.21
N GLN A 224 -3.87 14.56 3.02
CA GLN A 224 -4.64 15.32 3.98
C GLN A 224 -5.67 16.22 3.28
N GLU A 225 -5.29 16.90 2.20
CA GLU A 225 -6.22 17.70 1.38
C GLU A 225 -7.35 16.85 0.78
N GLU A 226 -7.05 15.68 0.22
CA GLU A 226 -8.06 14.74 -0.27
C GLU A 226 -8.97 14.22 0.86
N TRP A 227 -8.42 14.06 2.07
CA TRP A 227 -9.17 13.62 3.23
C TRP A 227 -10.12 14.70 3.74
N ASP A 228 -9.68 15.95 3.78
CA ASP A 228 -10.44 17.09 4.28
C ASP A 228 -11.57 17.51 3.33
N THR A 229 -11.38 17.33 2.03
CA THR A 229 -12.35 17.70 0.98
C THR A 229 -13.42 16.63 0.71
N SER A 230 -13.29 15.42 1.27
CA SER A 230 -14.28 14.35 1.08
C SER A 230 -15.58 14.64 1.84
N ASP A 231 -16.67 14.89 1.10
CA ASP A 231 -18.03 15.04 1.66
C ASP A 231 -18.56 13.80 2.38
N LYS A 232 -18.01 12.63 2.04
CA LYS A 232 -18.40 11.35 2.64
C LYS A 232 -17.64 11.18 3.96
N ARG A 233 -18.33 10.68 5.00
CA ARG A 233 -17.76 10.15 6.28
C ARG A 233 -17.31 11.20 7.31
N ARG A 234 -18.22 12.12 7.67
CA ARG A 234 -18.02 13.09 8.77
C ARG A 234 -17.50 12.44 10.06
N TRP A 235 -18.01 11.26 10.43
CA TRP A 235 -17.61 10.58 11.65
C TRP A 235 -16.13 10.13 11.66
N THR A 236 -15.68 9.36 10.67
CA THR A 236 -14.28 8.89 10.62
C THR A 236 -13.30 10.07 10.55
N ARG A 237 -13.66 11.15 9.84
CA ARG A 237 -12.84 12.37 9.76
C ARG A 237 -12.85 13.19 11.05
N LYS A 238 -13.95 13.17 11.80
CA LYS A 238 -14.03 13.75 13.15
C LYS A 238 -13.09 13.02 14.12
N LEU A 239 -12.90 11.71 13.96
CA LEU A 239 -11.98 10.95 14.79
C LEU A 239 -10.52 11.09 14.31
N ILE A 240 -10.26 10.85 13.02
CA ILE A 240 -8.92 10.84 12.44
C ILE A 240 -8.72 12.15 11.66
N HIS A 241 -8.30 13.19 12.38
CA HIS A 241 -8.03 14.50 11.77
C HIS A 241 -6.77 14.51 10.92
N ASN A 242 -5.65 14.01 11.46
CA ASN A 242 -4.36 14.00 10.79
C ASN A 242 -4.01 12.59 10.30
N VAL A 243 -3.91 12.41 8.98
CA VAL A 243 -3.60 11.10 8.37
C VAL A 243 -2.15 10.67 8.63
N GLU A 244 -1.20 11.61 8.73
CA GLU A 244 0.20 11.31 9.00
C GLU A 244 0.39 10.82 10.44
N ASP A 245 -0.15 11.52 11.43
CA ASP A 245 -0.10 11.13 12.85
C ASP A 245 -0.75 9.76 13.06
N TRP A 246 -1.92 9.55 12.44
CA TRP A 246 -2.58 8.26 12.48
C TRP A 246 -1.68 7.20 11.86
N THR A 247 -1.22 7.34 10.63
CA THR A 247 -0.49 6.27 9.93
C THR A 247 0.93 6.01 10.43
N SER A 248 1.57 6.99 11.06
CA SER A 248 2.94 6.91 11.59
C SER A 248 3.04 6.23 12.97
N ARG A 249 1.90 5.94 13.61
CA ARG A 249 1.85 5.26 14.91
C ARG A 249 2.60 3.92 14.94
N LYS A 250 3.29 3.64 16.05
CA LYS A 250 4.10 2.43 16.25
C LYS A 250 3.32 1.27 16.91
N HIS A 251 2.17 1.57 17.47
CA HIS A 251 1.25 0.66 18.14
C HIS A 251 -0.17 0.84 17.62
N GLY A 252 -1.08 -0.02 18.09
CA GLY A 252 -2.49 0.11 17.78
C GLY A 252 -2.88 -0.42 16.40
N ASP A 253 -3.00 -1.75 16.32
CA ASP A 253 -3.54 -2.42 15.15
C ASP A 253 -5.05 -2.18 15.08
N VAL A 254 -5.59 -2.04 13.86
CA VAL A 254 -7.03 -1.90 13.67
C VAL A 254 -7.62 -3.25 13.32
N ASP A 255 -8.48 -3.77 14.18
CA ASP A 255 -9.18 -5.02 14.01
C ASP A 255 -10.67 -4.80 13.71
N TYR A 256 -11.44 -5.88 13.70
CA TYR A 256 -12.89 -5.83 13.46
C TYR A 256 -13.64 -4.94 14.46
N TYR A 257 -13.23 -4.91 15.73
CA TYR A 257 -13.93 -4.18 16.78
C TYR A 257 -13.66 -2.67 16.66
N ILE A 258 -12.38 -2.29 16.62
CA ILE A 258 -11.99 -0.88 16.48
C ILE A 258 -12.50 -0.32 15.15
N THR A 259 -12.43 -1.10 14.07
CA THR A 259 -12.89 -0.65 12.74
C THR A 259 -14.37 -0.27 12.72
N GLN A 260 -15.22 -0.98 13.48
CA GLN A 260 -16.63 -0.61 13.58
C GLN A 260 -16.77 0.78 14.20
N PHE A 261 -16.15 1.04 15.35
CA PHE A 261 -16.17 2.36 15.98
C PHE A 261 -15.59 3.44 15.08
N LEU A 262 -14.44 3.22 14.44
CA LEU A 262 -13.83 4.23 13.57
C LEU A 262 -14.66 4.56 12.33
N SER A 263 -15.43 3.58 11.83
CA SER A 263 -16.25 3.76 10.63
C SER A 263 -17.69 4.18 10.94
N GLY A 264 -18.20 3.93 12.15
CA GLY A 264 -19.62 4.06 12.45
C GLY A 264 -20.48 3.03 11.69
N HIS A 265 -19.88 1.90 11.34
CA HIS A 265 -20.55 0.77 10.66
C HIS A 265 -20.53 -0.46 11.58
N GLY A 266 -21.45 -1.40 11.33
CA GLY A 266 -21.47 -2.69 12.00
C GLY A 266 -22.71 -2.92 12.86
N VAL A 267 -22.53 -3.14 14.16
CA VAL A 267 -23.64 -3.48 15.09
C VAL A 267 -24.52 -2.29 15.48
N PHE A 268 -24.10 -1.06 15.17
CA PHE A 268 -24.85 0.16 15.51
C PHE A 268 -26.20 0.20 14.79
N MET A 269 -27.30 0.37 15.53
CA MET A 269 -28.66 0.32 14.97
C MET A 269 -28.87 1.42 13.94
N ASP A 270 -28.32 2.62 14.13
CA ASP A 270 -28.42 3.69 13.13
C ASP A 270 -27.80 3.26 11.79
N PHE A 271 -26.64 2.60 11.83
CA PHE A 271 -26.05 2.05 10.61
C PHE A 271 -26.94 0.97 9.97
N LEU A 272 -27.46 0.02 10.76
CA LEU A 272 -28.33 -1.04 10.26
C LEU A 272 -29.62 -0.50 9.65
N HIS A 273 -30.17 0.57 10.22
CA HIS A 273 -31.33 1.28 9.70
C HIS A 273 -31.00 1.99 8.37
N ARG A 274 -29.88 2.72 8.29
CA ARG A 274 -29.42 3.36 7.04
C ARG A 274 -29.24 2.38 5.88
N ILE A 275 -28.83 1.13 6.17
CA ILE A 275 -28.73 0.05 5.16
C ILE A 275 -30.00 -0.81 5.02
N LYS A 276 -31.12 -0.35 5.60
CA LYS A 276 -32.46 -0.97 5.50
C LYS A 276 -32.53 -2.41 6.03
N LYS A 277 -31.71 -2.76 7.02
CA LYS A 277 -31.72 -4.07 7.69
C LYS A 277 -32.69 -4.13 8.88
N ILE A 278 -33.01 -2.98 9.47
CA ILE A 278 -33.96 -2.81 10.58
C ILE A 278 -34.84 -1.57 10.34
N ARG A 279 -35.91 -1.41 11.13
CA ARG A 279 -36.94 -0.38 10.93
C ARG A 279 -36.65 0.97 11.61
N ASN A 280 -35.89 0.98 12.70
CA ASN A 280 -35.49 2.19 13.41
C ASN A 280 -34.01 2.11 13.75
N GLY A 281 -33.37 3.26 13.96
CA GLY A 281 -31.95 3.38 14.30
C GLY A 281 -31.70 3.58 15.79
N ASN A 282 -32.70 3.31 16.63
CA ASN A 282 -32.68 3.68 18.03
C ASN A 282 -31.94 2.63 18.87
N CYS A 283 -31.33 3.10 19.94
CA CYS A 283 -30.57 2.32 20.88
C CYS A 283 -31.49 1.41 21.66
N MET A 284 -31.15 0.13 21.66
CA MET A 284 -31.96 -0.90 22.29
C MET A 284 -32.01 -0.80 23.83
N TYR A 285 -31.22 0.09 24.42
CA TYR A 285 -31.06 0.29 25.86
C TYR A 285 -31.61 1.64 26.37
N CYS A 286 -31.73 2.66 25.52
CA CYS A 286 -32.11 4.01 25.96
C CYS A 286 -32.85 4.84 24.91
N ASP A 287 -33.25 4.24 23.79
CA ASP A 287 -34.08 4.84 22.73
C ASP A 287 -33.52 6.08 22.00
N GLU A 288 -32.30 6.52 22.34
CA GLU A 288 -31.54 7.53 21.57
C GLU A 288 -31.02 6.95 20.24
N ILE A 289 -30.52 7.78 19.31
CA ILE A 289 -29.91 7.28 18.06
C ILE A 289 -28.65 6.46 18.39
N ASP A 290 -28.60 5.19 17.97
CA ASP A 290 -27.48 4.29 18.22
C ASP A 290 -26.43 4.39 17.11
N ASP A 291 -25.63 5.44 17.17
CA ASP A 291 -24.39 5.55 16.41
C ASP A 291 -23.17 5.24 17.30
N ALA A 292 -21.99 5.16 16.68
CA ALA A 292 -20.76 4.86 17.40
C ALA A 292 -20.39 5.91 18.47
N GLU A 293 -20.81 7.16 18.29
CA GLU A 293 -20.57 8.24 19.27
C GLU A 293 -21.42 8.01 20.50
N HIS A 294 -22.73 7.81 20.31
CA HIS A 294 -23.66 7.49 21.37
C HIS A 294 -23.24 6.23 22.13
N THR A 295 -22.98 5.13 21.42
CA THR A 295 -22.62 3.87 22.07
C THR A 295 -21.37 4.04 22.95
N LEU A 296 -20.34 4.72 22.44
CA LEU A 296 -19.06 4.84 23.16
C LEU A 296 -19.11 5.86 24.30
N PHE A 297 -19.81 6.99 24.14
CA PHE A 297 -19.69 8.13 25.04
C PHE A 297 -20.96 8.46 25.85
N CYS A 298 -22.14 8.03 25.41
CA CYS A 298 -23.41 8.50 26.00
C CYS A 298 -24.30 7.37 26.55
N CYS A 299 -24.28 6.19 25.92
CA CYS A 299 -25.26 5.15 26.21
C CYS A 299 -25.17 4.66 27.67
N PRO A 300 -26.26 4.76 28.47
CA PRO A 300 -26.24 4.40 29.91
C PRO A 300 -25.85 2.94 30.17
N ARG A 301 -26.09 2.05 29.21
CA ARG A 301 -25.72 0.62 29.30
C ARG A 301 -24.22 0.42 29.56
N TRP A 302 -23.37 1.32 29.06
CA TRP A 302 -21.91 1.20 29.15
C TRP A 302 -21.31 2.12 30.21
N GLU A 303 -22.13 2.74 31.06
CA GLU A 303 -21.66 3.78 31.99
C GLU A 303 -20.63 3.28 32.98
N ASN A 304 -20.86 2.12 33.59
CA ASN A 304 -19.91 1.56 34.56
C ASN A 304 -18.54 1.26 33.93
N GLY A 305 -18.52 0.62 32.75
CA GLY A 305 -17.28 0.31 32.04
C GLY A 305 -16.58 1.57 31.50
N ARG A 306 -17.35 2.55 31.02
CA ARG A 306 -16.83 3.84 30.58
C ARG A 306 -16.24 4.62 31.75
N SER A 307 -16.93 4.71 32.88
CA SER A 307 -16.44 5.37 34.09
C SER A 307 -15.13 4.74 34.59
N ALA A 308 -15.02 3.40 34.59
CA ALA A 308 -13.77 2.71 34.90
C ALA A 308 -12.64 3.06 33.91
N LEU A 309 -12.94 3.06 32.60
CA LEU A 309 -11.98 3.49 31.58
C LEU A 309 -11.52 4.94 31.80
N LEU A 310 -12.46 5.86 32.07
CA LEU A 310 -12.17 7.28 32.27
C LEU A 310 -11.36 7.55 33.54
N SER A 311 -11.55 6.75 34.59
CA SER A 311 -10.69 6.77 35.79
C SER A 311 -9.23 6.47 35.43
N ASP A 312 -8.99 5.55 34.49
CA ASP A 312 -7.66 5.11 34.11
C ASP A 312 -6.95 6.01 33.09
N VAL A 313 -7.70 6.58 32.13
CA VAL A 313 -7.14 7.29 30.96
C VAL A 313 -7.49 8.78 30.94
N GLY A 314 -8.24 9.23 31.93
CA GLY A 314 -8.84 10.57 32.01
C GLY A 314 -9.95 10.79 30.99
N MET A 315 -10.53 12.00 30.99
CA MET A 315 -11.64 12.38 30.12
C MET A 315 -11.41 12.05 28.64
N LEU A 316 -12.32 11.30 28.03
CA LEU A 316 -12.32 10.97 26.60
C LEU A 316 -13.60 11.54 25.96
N THR A 317 -13.42 12.27 24.88
CA THR A 317 -14.47 12.74 23.97
C THR A 317 -14.18 12.22 22.57
N SER A 318 -15.14 12.35 21.66
CA SER A 318 -14.94 12.06 20.23
C SER A 318 -13.67 12.72 19.67
N ASP A 319 -13.39 13.96 20.06
CA ASP A 319 -12.33 14.79 19.48
C ASP A 319 -10.95 14.43 20.08
N THR A 320 -10.93 13.92 21.30
CA THR A 320 -9.69 13.58 22.02
C THR A 320 -9.33 12.10 21.92
N LEU A 321 -10.27 11.24 21.50
CA LEU A 321 -10.13 9.79 21.51
C LEU A 321 -8.87 9.32 20.78
N ILE A 322 -8.76 9.65 19.49
CA ILE A 322 -7.65 9.18 18.65
C ILE A 322 -6.34 9.79 19.11
N MET A 323 -6.33 11.09 19.45
CA MET A 323 -5.15 11.76 20.00
C MET A 323 -4.62 11.04 21.24
N LYS A 324 -5.49 10.62 22.16
CA LYS A 324 -5.07 9.89 23.36
C LYS A 324 -4.63 8.46 23.05
N MET A 325 -5.37 7.74 22.21
CA MET A 325 -5.01 6.37 21.80
C MET A 325 -3.65 6.31 21.08
N THR A 326 -3.30 7.30 20.26
CA THR A 326 -2.02 7.32 19.54
C THR A 326 -0.83 7.69 20.43
N LYS A 327 -1.04 8.31 21.60
CA LYS A 327 0.04 8.70 22.53
C LYS A 327 0.74 7.50 23.17
N THR A 328 -0.01 6.53 23.70
CA THR A 328 0.59 5.38 24.39
C THR A 328 -0.11 4.07 24.03
N SER A 329 0.66 2.98 23.99
CA SER A 329 0.10 1.65 23.76
C SER A 329 -0.81 1.17 24.88
N GLU A 330 -0.61 1.68 26.10
CA GLU A 330 -1.45 1.37 27.26
C GLU A 330 -2.85 1.95 27.09
N ILE A 331 -2.97 3.24 26.77
CA ILE A 331 -4.27 3.89 26.52
C ILE A 331 -4.96 3.20 25.35
N TRP A 332 -4.23 2.91 24.27
CA TRP A 332 -4.78 2.15 23.15
C TRP A 332 -5.38 0.82 23.62
N GLY A 333 -4.63 0.03 24.39
CA GLY A 333 -5.06 -1.29 24.86
C GLY A 333 -6.31 -1.22 25.75
N LYS A 334 -6.37 -0.25 26.66
CA LYS A 334 -7.54 -0.02 27.54
C LYS A 334 -8.79 0.34 26.74
N VAL A 335 -8.67 1.27 25.79
CA VAL A 335 -9.79 1.67 24.92
C VAL A 335 -10.20 0.53 23.98
N GLU A 336 -9.25 -0.18 23.38
CA GLU A 336 -9.50 -1.34 22.52
C GLU A 336 -10.27 -2.43 23.27
N ALA A 337 -9.86 -2.75 24.51
CA ALA A 337 -10.54 -3.74 25.33
C ALA A 337 -12.00 -3.36 25.60
N PHE A 338 -12.24 -2.09 25.95
CA PHE A 338 -13.60 -1.58 26.21
C PHE A 338 -14.47 -1.62 24.93
N MET A 339 -13.95 -1.15 23.79
CA MET A 339 -14.65 -1.24 22.51
C MET A 339 -14.99 -2.70 22.16
N LYS A 340 -14.06 -3.62 22.37
CA LYS A 340 -14.26 -5.04 22.11
C LYS A 340 -15.36 -5.62 23.00
N GLU A 341 -15.37 -5.29 24.29
CA GLU A 341 -16.41 -5.70 25.23
C GLU A 341 -17.80 -5.25 24.76
N ILE A 342 -17.96 -3.97 24.44
CA ILE A 342 -19.22 -3.39 23.93
C ILE A 342 -19.77 -4.21 22.75
N ILE A 343 -18.95 -4.44 21.72
CA ILE A 343 -19.41 -5.13 20.50
C ILE A 343 -19.81 -6.58 20.80
N ILE A 344 -19.08 -7.27 21.69
CA ILE A 344 -19.39 -8.65 22.07
C ILE A 344 -20.73 -8.70 22.82
N GLU A 345 -20.95 -7.81 23.77
CA GLU A 345 -22.15 -7.75 24.59
C GLU A 345 -23.38 -7.34 23.76
N ILE A 346 -23.27 -6.34 22.87
CA ILE A 346 -24.35 -6.01 21.91
C ILE A 346 -24.73 -7.26 21.10
N GLY A 347 -23.74 -7.98 20.58
CA GLY A 347 -24.00 -9.20 19.81
C GLY A 347 -24.65 -10.33 20.60
N LYS A 348 -24.46 -10.40 21.93
CA LYS A 348 -25.17 -11.34 22.82
C LYS A 348 -26.61 -10.89 23.04
N ASP A 349 -26.82 -9.61 23.34
CA ASP A 349 -28.14 -9.04 23.60
C ASP A 349 -29.04 -9.10 22.35
N GLU A 350 -28.49 -8.85 21.17
CA GLU A 350 -29.20 -9.02 19.89
C GLU A 350 -29.67 -10.46 19.66
N LYS A 351 -28.81 -11.44 19.95
CA LYS A 351 -29.15 -12.87 19.81
C LYS A 351 -30.23 -13.29 20.80
N ALA A 352 -30.15 -12.79 22.04
CA ALA A 352 -31.16 -13.06 23.07
C ALA A 352 -32.54 -12.49 22.66
N ARG A 353 -32.58 -11.30 22.06
CA ARG A 353 -33.82 -10.66 21.58
C ARG A 353 -34.38 -11.29 20.30
N ASN A 354 -33.54 -11.86 19.44
CA ASN A 354 -33.94 -12.46 18.16
C ASN A 354 -33.39 -13.88 17.95
N PRO A 355 -33.88 -14.89 18.69
CA PRO A 355 -33.37 -16.26 18.65
C PRO A 355 -33.55 -16.98 17.29
N LYS A 356 -34.35 -16.42 16.38
CA LYS A 356 -34.69 -17.02 15.08
C LYS A 356 -33.77 -16.64 13.91
N LYS A 357 -32.77 -15.76 14.10
CA LYS A 357 -31.75 -15.45 13.07
C LYS A 357 -30.55 -16.40 13.24
N LYS A 358 -30.59 -17.56 12.58
CA LYS A 358 -29.40 -18.40 12.33
C LYS A 358 -29.02 -18.31 10.86
#